data_AF-B3LN73-F1
#
_entry.id   AF-B3LN73-F1
#
_cell.length_a   1.000
_cell.length_b   1.000
_cell.length_c   1.000
_cell.angle_alpha   90.00
_cell.angle_beta   90.00
_cell.angle_gamma   90.00
#
_symmetry.space_group_name_H-M   'P 1'
#
loop_
_entity.id
_entity.type
_entity.pdbx_description
1 polymer ?
#
loop_
_entity_poly.entity_id
_entity_poly.type
_entity_poly.pdbx_seq_one_letter_code
_entity_poly.pdbx_strand_id
1 'polypeptide(L)'
;MAPPPFRPENAIKRADELISVGEKQAALQSLHDFITARRIRWATPSTVEPVVFKFLEIGVELKKGKLLKDGLHQYKKLIQGSTEGLVSVGAVARKFIDLVESKIASEQTRADELQKQEIDDDLEGGVTPENLLISVYESDQSVAGFNDEAITSWLRFTWESYRAVLDLLRNNALLEITYSGVVKKTMHFCLKYQRKNEFKRYS
;
A
#
# COMPACT_ATOMS: atom_id res chain seq x y z
N MET A 1 25.71 -19.85 -20.68
CA MET A 1 24.80 -18.81 -21.21
C MET A 1 25.04 -17.54 -20.41
N ALA A 2 25.53 -16.48 -21.04
CA ALA A 2 25.80 -15.23 -20.33
C ALA A 2 24.49 -14.71 -19.68
N PRO A 3 24.52 -14.21 -18.44
CA PRO A 3 23.33 -13.67 -17.82
C PRO A 3 22.77 -12.53 -18.69
N PRO A 4 21.44 -12.43 -18.87
CA PRO A 4 20.84 -11.41 -19.70
C PRO A 4 21.31 -10.01 -19.30
N PRO A 5 21.51 -9.09 -20.26
CA PRO A 5 21.96 -7.74 -19.98
C PRO A 5 21.02 -7.05 -18.98
N PHE A 6 21.60 -6.39 -17.98
CA PHE A 6 20.87 -5.69 -16.94
C PHE A 6 20.23 -4.42 -17.53
N ARG A 7 18.93 -4.50 -17.86
CA ARG A 7 18.13 -3.38 -18.37
C ARG A 7 16.85 -3.26 -17.54
N PRO A 8 16.80 -2.32 -16.57
CA PRO A 8 15.60 -2.06 -15.76
C PRO A 8 14.33 -1.87 -16.59
N GLU A 9 14.47 -1.28 -17.78
CA GLU A 9 13.37 -1.01 -18.71
C GLU A 9 12.70 -2.30 -19.20
N ASN A 10 13.47 -3.37 -19.40
CA ASN A 10 12.94 -4.65 -19.83
C ASN A 10 12.11 -5.33 -18.73
N ALA A 11 12.45 -5.10 -17.45
CA ALA A 11 11.69 -5.63 -16.33
C ALA A 11 10.30 -4.97 -16.26
N ILE A 12 10.23 -3.66 -16.50
CA ILE A 12 8.96 -2.91 -16.54
C ILE A 12 8.11 -3.39 -17.71
N LYS A 13 8.68 -3.45 -18.93
CA LYS A 13 7.96 -3.95 -20.12
C LYS A 13 7.39 -5.35 -19.90
N ARG A 14 8.18 -6.25 -19.33
CA ARG A 14 7.71 -7.61 -19.04
C ARG A 14 6.60 -7.63 -17.99
N ALA A 15 6.66 -6.76 -16.97
CA ALA A 15 5.59 -6.62 -16.01
C ALA A 15 4.31 -6.08 -16.66
N ASP A 16 4.42 -5.10 -17.55
CA ASP A 16 3.28 -4.54 -18.30
C ASP A 16 2.65 -5.57 -19.25
N GLU A 17 3.45 -6.38 -19.94
CA GLU A 17 2.97 -7.50 -20.76
C GLU A 17 2.18 -8.50 -19.92
N LEU A 18 2.69 -8.89 -18.74
CA LEU A 18 2.00 -9.79 -17.83
C LEU A 18 0.69 -9.17 -17.29
N ILE A 19 0.69 -7.88 -16.97
CA ILE A 19 -0.53 -7.17 -16.58
C ILE A 19 -1.55 -7.16 -17.72
N SER A 20 -1.12 -6.96 -18.97
CA SER A 20 -2.00 -6.95 -20.14
C SER A 20 -2.71 -8.29 -20.37
N VAL A 21 -2.11 -9.40 -19.92
CA VAL A 21 -2.71 -10.75 -19.99
C VAL A 21 -3.53 -11.07 -18.72
N GLY A 22 -3.61 -10.15 -17.76
CA GLY A 22 -4.34 -10.31 -16.50
C GLY A 22 -3.51 -10.94 -15.36
N GLU A 23 -2.25 -11.30 -15.62
CA GLU A 23 -1.36 -12.00 -14.69
C GLU A 23 -0.60 -11.02 -13.75
N LYS A 24 -1.36 -10.24 -12.97
CA LYS A 24 -0.78 -9.24 -12.05
C LYS A 24 0.12 -9.86 -10.96
N GLN A 25 -0.19 -11.09 -10.51
CA GLN A 25 0.62 -11.78 -9.49
C GLN A 25 1.99 -12.20 -10.05
N ALA A 26 2.02 -12.73 -11.28
CA ALA A 26 3.26 -13.08 -11.95
C ALA A 26 4.10 -11.82 -12.24
N ALA A 27 3.45 -10.72 -12.66
CA ALA A 27 4.11 -9.43 -12.83
C ALA A 27 4.79 -8.98 -11.52
N LEU A 28 4.06 -9.02 -10.40
CA LEU A 28 4.59 -8.64 -9.09
C LEU A 28 5.80 -9.50 -8.68
N GLN A 29 5.72 -10.82 -8.87
CA GLN A 29 6.83 -11.72 -8.55
C GLN A 29 8.04 -11.44 -9.44
N SER A 30 7.85 -11.21 -10.73
CA SER A 30 8.94 -10.91 -11.65
C SER A 30 9.71 -9.63 -11.28
N LEU A 31 8.98 -8.61 -10.78
CA LEU A 31 9.59 -7.37 -10.31
C LEU A 31 10.29 -7.56 -8.96
N HIS A 32 9.71 -8.36 -8.05
CA HIS A 32 10.35 -8.73 -6.79
C HIS A 32 11.69 -9.42 -7.04
N ASP A 33 11.73 -10.41 -7.93
CA ASP A 33 12.96 -11.12 -8.29
C ASP A 33 14.02 -10.17 -8.89
N PHE A 34 13.58 -9.15 -9.65
CA PHE A 34 14.46 -8.15 -10.21
C PHE A 34 15.11 -7.25 -9.15
N ILE A 35 14.31 -6.66 -8.26
CA ILE A 35 14.79 -5.67 -7.28
C ILE A 35 15.55 -6.30 -6.11
N THR A 36 15.37 -7.61 -5.89
CA THR A 36 16.08 -8.38 -4.86
C THR A 36 17.34 -9.08 -5.38
N ALA A 37 17.60 -9.02 -6.69
CA ALA A 37 18.76 -9.65 -7.30
C ALA A 37 20.09 -9.06 -6.78
N ARG A 38 21.10 -9.91 -6.56
CA ARG A 38 22.43 -9.48 -6.06
C ARG A 38 23.08 -8.39 -6.92
N ARG A 39 22.81 -8.40 -8.23
CA ARG A 39 23.32 -7.42 -9.20
C ARG A 39 22.89 -5.97 -8.90
N ILE A 40 21.77 -5.78 -8.20
CA ILE A 40 21.26 -4.45 -7.80
C ILE A 40 22.24 -3.73 -6.87
N ARG A 41 23.08 -4.47 -6.12
CA ARG A 41 24.11 -3.91 -5.26
C ARG A 41 25.08 -2.98 -6.00
N TRP A 42 25.35 -3.26 -7.29
CA TRP A 42 26.26 -2.48 -8.12
C TRP A 42 25.55 -1.63 -9.17
N ALA A 43 24.21 -1.63 -9.17
CA ALA A 43 23.42 -0.83 -10.08
C ALA A 43 23.27 0.59 -9.54
N THR A 44 23.13 1.57 -10.44
CA THR A 44 22.82 2.95 -10.07
C THR A 44 21.41 3.02 -9.47
N PRO A 45 21.23 3.47 -8.22
CA PRO A 45 19.94 3.45 -7.52
C PRO A 45 18.80 4.11 -8.33
N SER A 46 19.09 5.26 -8.94
CA SER A 46 18.14 6.03 -9.74
C SER A 46 17.58 5.26 -10.96
N THR A 47 18.33 4.31 -11.51
CA THR A 47 17.86 3.48 -12.65
C THR A 47 16.95 2.34 -12.21
N VAL A 48 17.08 1.90 -10.95
CA VAL A 48 16.30 0.80 -10.37
C VAL A 48 15.02 1.32 -9.72
N GLU A 49 15.02 2.56 -9.24
CA GLU A 49 13.91 3.23 -8.56
C GLU A 49 12.57 3.14 -9.33
N PRO A 50 12.49 3.37 -10.65
CA PRO A 50 11.23 3.20 -11.39
C PRO A 50 10.67 1.77 -11.35
N VAL A 51 11.54 0.76 -11.30
CA VAL A 51 11.14 -0.64 -11.17
C VAL A 51 10.54 -0.90 -9.79
N VAL A 52 11.13 -0.31 -8.74
CA VAL A 52 10.60 -0.40 -7.37
C VAL A 52 9.25 0.32 -7.27
N PHE A 53 9.08 1.46 -7.94
CA PHE A 53 7.79 2.16 -7.98
C PHE A 53 6.69 1.31 -8.60
N LYS A 54 6.97 0.67 -9.75
CA LYS A 54 6.02 -0.24 -10.40
C LYS A 54 5.70 -1.45 -9.53
N PHE A 55 6.70 -2.00 -8.84
CA PHE A 55 6.51 -3.08 -7.87
C PHE A 55 5.57 -2.67 -6.73
N LEU A 56 5.73 -1.46 -6.19
CA LEU A 56 4.87 -0.90 -5.15
C LEU A 56 3.44 -0.66 -5.65
N GLU A 57 3.27 -0.11 -6.84
CA GLU A 57 1.97 0.09 -7.49
C GLU A 57 1.17 -1.21 -7.55
N ILE A 58 1.74 -2.24 -8.16
CA ILE A 58 1.06 -3.54 -8.32
C ILE A 58 0.85 -4.21 -6.95
N GLY A 59 1.84 -4.12 -6.05
CA GLY A 59 1.75 -4.76 -4.74
C GLY A 59 0.68 -4.13 -3.84
N VAL A 60 0.46 -2.82 -3.95
CA VAL A 60 -0.62 -2.10 -3.25
C VAL A 60 -1.97 -2.49 -3.84
N GLU A 61 -2.11 -2.54 -5.16
CA GLU A 61 -3.36 -3.00 -5.81
C GLU A 61 -3.75 -4.42 -5.36
N LEU A 62 -2.77 -5.32 -5.27
CA LEU A 62 -2.99 -6.71 -4.85
C LEU A 62 -2.98 -6.91 -3.33
N LYS A 63 -2.81 -5.84 -2.55
CA LYS A 63 -2.76 -5.85 -1.08
C LYS A 63 -1.73 -6.85 -0.50
N LYS A 64 -0.59 -7.02 -1.18
CA LYS A 64 0.46 -7.99 -0.82
C LYS A 64 1.49 -7.41 0.14
N GLY A 65 1.05 -6.97 1.32
CA GLY A 65 1.89 -6.21 2.28
C GLY A 65 3.14 -6.96 2.75
N LYS A 66 3.05 -8.28 2.96
CA LYS A 66 4.22 -9.11 3.33
C LYS A 66 5.32 -9.10 2.27
N LEU A 67 4.93 -9.23 1.00
CA LEU A 67 5.88 -9.23 -0.12
C LEU A 67 6.50 -7.85 -0.32
N LEU A 68 5.71 -6.78 -0.18
CA LEU A 68 6.21 -5.40 -0.24
C LEU A 68 7.23 -5.12 0.87
N LYS A 69 6.92 -5.51 2.12
CA LYS A 69 7.85 -5.36 3.25
C LYS A 69 9.15 -6.10 2.97
N ASP A 70 9.08 -7.37 2.57
CA ASP A 70 10.26 -8.16 2.26
C ASP A 70 11.11 -7.54 1.13
N GLY A 71 10.47 -7.21 0.01
CA GLY A 71 11.13 -6.59 -1.14
C GLY A 71 11.84 -5.28 -0.77
N LEU A 72 11.20 -4.40 0.00
CA LEU A 72 11.81 -3.15 0.46
C LEU A 72 13.00 -3.36 1.41
N HIS A 73 12.92 -4.34 2.33
CA HIS A 73 14.04 -4.63 3.24
C HIS A 73 15.25 -5.20 2.47
N GLN A 74 14.99 -6.10 1.51
CA GLN A 74 16.04 -6.65 0.66
C GLN A 74 16.65 -5.56 -0.24
N TYR A 75 15.82 -4.72 -0.86
CA TYR A 75 16.27 -3.58 -1.65
C TYR A 75 17.16 -2.63 -0.84
N LYS A 76 16.70 -2.21 0.36
CA LYS A 76 17.51 -1.39 1.28
C LYS A 76 18.86 -2.04 1.57
N LYS A 77 18.87 -3.33 1.92
CA LYS A 77 20.11 -4.07 2.24
C LYS A 77 21.10 -4.06 1.07
N LEU A 78 20.62 -4.08 -0.17
CA LEU A 78 21.45 -4.07 -1.37
C LEU A 78 22.03 -2.69 -1.67
N ILE A 79 21.26 -1.62 -1.44
CA ILE A 79 21.59 -0.27 -1.91
C ILE A 79 22.13 0.68 -0.83
N GLN A 80 21.99 0.34 0.46
CA GLN A 80 22.41 1.19 1.58
C GLN A 80 23.93 1.48 1.68
N GLY A 81 24.76 0.89 0.83
CA GLY A 81 26.20 1.12 0.81
C GLY A 81 26.62 2.50 0.29
N SER A 82 25.70 3.23 -0.34
CA SER A 82 25.92 4.59 -0.85
C SER A 82 24.87 5.56 -0.32
N THR A 83 25.24 6.84 -0.22
CA THR A 83 24.30 7.91 0.17
C THR A 83 23.14 8.01 -0.82
N GLU A 84 23.42 7.90 -2.12
CA GLU A 84 22.42 7.89 -3.20
C GLU A 84 21.42 6.73 -3.03
N GLY A 85 21.89 5.56 -2.61
CA GLY A 85 21.04 4.42 -2.30
C GLY A 85 20.10 4.69 -1.12
N LEU A 86 20.60 5.32 -0.05
CA LEU A 86 19.75 5.72 1.08
C LEU A 86 18.72 6.78 0.67
N VAL A 87 19.09 7.75 -0.17
CA VAL A 87 18.15 8.72 -0.74
C VAL A 87 17.05 7.99 -1.52
N SER A 88 17.42 7.00 -2.33
CA SER A 88 16.46 6.17 -3.07
C SER A 88 15.54 5.38 -2.13
N VAL A 89 16.05 4.81 -1.04
CA VAL A 89 15.23 4.14 -0.01
C VAL A 89 14.20 5.10 0.59
N GLY A 90 14.59 6.34 0.89
CA GLY A 90 13.66 7.38 1.37
C GLY A 90 12.62 7.78 0.31
N ALA A 91 12.99 7.81 -0.97
CA ALA A 91 12.06 8.10 -2.07
C ALA A 91 11.02 6.98 -2.28
N VAL A 92 11.45 5.71 -2.33
CA VAL A 92 10.53 4.57 -2.46
C VAL A 92 9.62 4.43 -1.24
N ALA A 93 10.11 4.76 -0.03
CA ALA A 93 9.29 4.78 1.17
C ALA A 93 8.19 5.85 1.10
N ARG A 94 8.51 7.07 0.66
CA ARG A 94 7.51 8.14 0.46
C ARG A 94 6.47 7.74 -0.58
N LYS A 95 6.93 7.26 -1.73
CA LYS A 95 6.06 6.78 -2.81
C LYS A 95 5.11 5.69 -2.30
N PHE A 96 5.60 4.71 -1.54
CA PHE A 96 4.76 3.65 -0.96
C PHE A 96 3.66 4.22 -0.06
N ILE A 97 3.98 5.16 0.83
CA ILE A 97 2.98 5.81 1.69
C ILE A 97 1.95 6.59 0.88
N ASP A 98 2.38 7.38 -0.10
CA ASP A 98 1.47 8.17 -0.93
C ASP A 98 0.50 7.27 -1.73
N LEU A 99 0.99 6.10 -2.18
CA LEU A 99 0.18 5.09 -2.86
C LEU A 99 -0.91 4.50 -1.96
N VAL A 100 -0.57 4.08 -0.73
CA VAL A 100 -1.56 3.50 0.18
C VAL A 100 -2.57 4.53 0.66
N GLU A 101 -2.15 5.79 0.87
CA GLU A 101 -3.06 6.88 1.21
C GLU A 101 -4.03 7.20 0.07
N SER A 102 -3.51 7.30 -1.16
CA SER A 102 -4.33 7.54 -2.35
C SER A 102 -5.33 6.39 -2.58
N LYS A 103 -4.90 5.15 -2.35
CA LYS A 103 -5.76 3.98 -2.49
C LYS A 103 -6.86 4.00 -1.44
N ILE A 104 -6.55 4.28 -0.17
CA ILE A 104 -7.58 4.36 0.87
C ILE A 104 -8.60 5.48 0.61
N ALA A 105 -8.14 6.63 0.10
CA ALA A 105 -9.04 7.72 -0.27
C ALA A 105 -10.00 7.31 -1.39
N SER A 106 -9.49 6.63 -2.44
CA SER A 106 -10.31 6.10 -3.53
C SER A 106 -11.32 5.05 -3.05
N GLU A 107 -10.93 4.15 -2.16
CA GLU A 107 -11.83 3.13 -1.61
C GLU A 107 -12.90 3.75 -0.70
N GLN A 108 -12.57 4.80 0.05
CA GLN A 108 -13.53 5.55 0.85
C GLN A 108 -14.58 6.24 -0.03
N THR A 109 -14.15 6.99 -1.05
CA THR A 109 -15.09 7.65 -1.99
C THR A 109 -16.00 6.64 -2.67
N ARG A 110 -15.44 5.49 -3.08
CA ARG A 110 -16.23 4.40 -3.67
C ARG A 110 -17.29 3.88 -2.71
N ALA A 111 -16.94 3.62 -1.45
CA ALA A 111 -17.89 3.17 -0.45
C ALA A 111 -18.99 4.20 -0.16
N ASP A 112 -18.64 5.49 -0.08
CA ASP A 112 -19.59 6.58 0.13
C ASP A 112 -20.58 6.72 -1.06
N GLU A 113 -20.14 6.43 -2.28
CA GLU A 113 -20.99 6.41 -3.48
C GLU A 113 -21.94 5.22 -3.50
N LEU A 114 -21.45 4.02 -3.17
CA LEU A 114 -22.27 2.80 -3.05
C LEU A 114 -23.36 2.96 -1.99
N GLN A 115 -23.01 3.52 -0.83
CA GLN A 115 -23.98 3.75 0.25
C GLN A 115 -25.09 4.71 -0.17
N LYS A 116 -24.79 5.74 -0.98
CA LYS A 116 -25.81 6.66 -1.50
C LYS A 116 -26.76 5.97 -2.48
N GLN A 117 -26.25 5.08 -3.33
CA GLN A 117 -27.09 4.30 -4.25
C GLN A 117 -28.01 3.33 -3.50
N GLU A 118 -27.49 2.63 -2.48
CA GLU A 118 -28.29 1.72 -1.66
C GLU A 118 -29.44 2.45 -0.93
N ILE A 119 -29.19 3.68 -0.44
CA ILE A 119 -30.23 4.50 0.19
C ILE A 119 -31.28 4.98 -0.83
N ASP A 120 -30.87 5.32 -2.04
CA ASP A 120 -31.80 5.77 -3.10
C ASP A 120 -32.70 4.61 -3.56
N ASP A 121 -32.13 3.40 -3.72
CA ASP A 121 -32.87 2.17 -4.03
C ASP A 121 -33.85 1.77 -2.90
N ASP A 122 -33.47 1.98 -1.63
CA ASP A 122 -34.35 1.73 -0.46
C ASP A 122 -35.51 2.75 -0.37
N LEU A 123 -35.28 4.00 -0.80
CA LEU A 123 -36.33 5.02 -0.86
C LEU A 123 -37.35 4.77 -1.99
N GLU A 124 -36.94 4.11 -3.08
CA GLU A 124 -37.85 3.68 -4.16
C GLU A 124 -38.57 2.35 -3.83
N GLY A 125 -37.94 1.49 -3.02
CA GLY A 125 -38.50 0.24 -2.50
C GLY A 125 -39.36 0.45 -1.26
N GLY A 126 -40.66 0.75 -1.44
CA GLY A 126 -41.58 1.07 -0.33
C GLY A 126 -41.46 0.18 0.91
N VAL A 127 -41.68 0.80 2.09
CA VAL A 127 -41.48 0.26 3.45
C VAL A 127 -41.81 -1.23 3.58
N THR A 128 -40.80 -2.09 3.44
CA THR A 128 -40.95 -3.53 3.69
C THR A 128 -40.73 -3.83 5.18
N PRO A 129 -41.37 -4.87 5.74
CA PRO A 129 -41.14 -5.30 7.12
C PRO A 129 -39.67 -5.64 7.42
N GLU A 130 -38.92 -6.03 6.38
CA GLU A 130 -37.50 -6.36 6.44
C GLU A 130 -36.65 -5.10 6.67
N ASN A 131 -36.90 -4.01 5.92
CA ASN A 131 -36.21 -2.72 6.09
C ASN A 131 -36.56 -2.07 7.44
N LEU A 132 -37.79 -2.27 7.91
CA LEU A 132 -38.22 -1.76 9.21
C LEU A 132 -37.52 -2.49 10.37
N LEU A 133 -37.33 -3.81 10.26
CA LEU A 133 -36.54 -4.60 11.23
C LEU A 133 -35.07 -4.21 11.21
N ILE A 134 -34.50 -3.98 10.03
CA ILE A 134 -33.13 -3.49 9.86
C ILE A 134 -33.00 -2.13 10.54
N SER A 135 -33.88 -1.16 10.28
CA SER A 135 -33.80 0.18 10.89
C SER A 135 -33.90 0.19 12.43
N VAL A 136 -34.73 -0.69 13.01
CA VAL A 136 -34.86 -0.82 14.48
C VAL A 136 -33.64 -1.52 15.07
N TYR A 137 -33.07 -2.49 14.36
CA TYR A 137 -31.82 -3.15 14.74
C TYR A 137 -30.60 -2.21 14.60
N GLU A 138 -30.62 -1.34 13.59
CA GLU A 138 -29.61 -0.32 13.31
C GLU A 138 -29.55 0.80 14.34
N SER A 139 -30.67 1.11 15.01
CA SER A 139 -30.65 2.05 16.14
C SER A 139 -29.87 1.54 17.36
N ASP A 140 -29.62 0.22 17.48
CA ASP A 140 -29.03 -0.41 18.67
C ASP A 140 -27.59 -0.93 18.45
N GLN A 141 -27.18 -1.15 17.20
CA GLN A 141 -25.77 -1.28 16.83
C GLN A 141 -25.51 -0.50 15.55
N SER A 142 -24.45 0.31 15.54
CA SER A 142 -23.89 0.87 14.30
C SER A 142 -23.50 -0.30 13.38
N VAL A 143 -24.41 -0.76 12.52
CA VAL A 143 -24.18 -1.93 11.69
C VAL A 143 -23.19 -1.55 10.60
N ALA A 144 -21.95 -1.95 10.84
CA ALA A 144 -20.90 -2.03 9.85
C ALA A 144 -21.37 -2.90 8.67
N GLY A 145 -21.79 -2.26 7.57
CA GLY A 145 -22.14 -2.96 6.33
C GLY A 145 -20.93 -3.66 5.70
N PHE A 146 -21.15 -4.46 4.65
CA PHE A 146 -20.07 -5.10 3.86
C PHE A 146 -19.00 -4.10 3.37
N ASN A 147 -19.43 -2.87 3.07
CA ASN A 147 -18.53 -1.76 2.72
C ASN A 147 -17.59 -1.38 3.88
N ASP A 148 -18.03 -1.50 5.14
CA ASP A 148 -17.17 -1.28 6.31
C ASP A 148 -16.13 -2.38 6.47
N GLU A 149 -16.44 -3.65 6.13
CA GLU A 149 -15.44 -4.72 6.16
C GLU A 149 -14.35 -4.49 5.10
N ALA A 150 -14.73 -4.12 3.87
CA ALA A 150 -13.80 -3.82 2.79
C ALA A 150 -12.88 -2.66 3.14
N ILE A 151 -13.44 -1.53 3.62
CA ILE A 151 -12.69 -0.36 4.07
C ILE A 151 -11.81 -0.70 5.28
N THR A 152 -12.35 -1.40 6.28
CA THR A 152 -11.59 -1.84 7.47
C THR A 152 -10.40 -2.70 7.06
N SER A 153 -10.56 -3.55 6.05
CA SER A 153 -9.49 -4.35 5.50
C SER A 153 -8.37 -3.48 4.90
N TRP A 154 -8.72 -2.39 4.22
CA TRP A 154 -7.78 -1.43 3.64
C TRP A 154 -7.13 -0.55 4.71
N LEU A 155 -7.89 -0.10 5.71
CA LEU A 155 -7.35 0.62 6.87
C LEU A 155 -6.29 -0.21 7.60
N ARG A 156 -6.56 -1.51 7.83
CA ARG A 156 -5.58 -2.44 8.40
C ARG A 156 -4.33 -2.57 7.53
N PHE A 157 -4.49 -2.67 6.21
CA PHE A 157 -3.36 -2.74 5.29
C PHE A 157 -2.53 -1.45 5.28
N THR A 158 -3.17 -0.29 5.30
CA THR A 158 -2.50 1.02 5.40
C THR A 158 -1.73 1.13 6.72
N TRP A 159 -2.33 0.72 7.83
CA TRP A 159 -1.65 0.64 9.12
C TRP A 159 -0.42 -0.29 9.10
N GLU A 160 -0.56 -1.50 8.55
CA GLU A 160 0.56 -2.44 8.39
C GLU A 160 1.67 -1.87 7.48
N SER A 161 1.29 -1.09 6.46
CA SER A 161 2.21 -0.40 5.55
C SER A 161 2.99 0.70 6.25
N TYR A 162 2.33 1.54 7.06
CA TYR A 162 2.98 2.53 7.92
C TYR A 162 4.01 1.88 8.84
N ARG A 163 3.62 0.82 9.53
CA ARG A 163 4.52 0.07 10.42
C ARG A 163 5.71 -0.51 9.67
N ALA A 164 5.50 -1.05 8.47
CA ALA A 164 6.56 -1.60 7.64
C ALA A 164 7.57 -0.52 7.19
N VAL A 165 7.10 0.68 6.85
CA VAL A 165 7.97 1.80 6.47
C VAL A 165 8.73 2.36 7.66
N LEU A 166 8.10 2.52 8.82
CA LEU A 166 8.79 2.96 10.03
C LEU A 166 9.88 1.97 10.46
N ASP A 167 9.60 0.66 10.38
CA ASP A 167 10.57 -0.39 10.64
C ASP A 167 11.73 -0.38 9.62
N LEU A 168 11.44 -0.05 8.37
CA LEU A 168 12.44 0.11 7.31
C LEU A 168 13.36 1.31 7.54
N LEU A 169 12.83 2.44 8.01
CA LEU A 169 13.54 3.72 8.10
C LEU A 169 14.24 3.94 9.46
N ARG A 170 13.92 3.16 10.49
CA ARG A 170 14.47 3.32 11.85
C ARG A 170 16.00 3.26 11.90
N ASN A 171 16.58 3.96 12.88
CA ASN A 171 18.01 3.92 13.24
C ASN A 171 18.96 4.30 12.09
N ASN A 172 18.60 5.29 11.26
CA ASN A 172 19.45 5.78 10.18
C ASN A 172 19.36 7.31 10.04
N ALA A 173 20.46 8.01 10.32
CA ALA A 173 20.54 9.47 10.33
C ALA A 173 20.11 10.13 9.00
N LEU A 174 20.46 9.54 7.86
CA LEU A 174 20.11 10.08 6.53
C LEU A 174 18.62 9.92 6.20
N LEU A 175 17.90 9.06 6.93
CA LEU A 175 16.48 8.78 6.72
C LEU A 175 15.58 9.43 7.78
N GLU A 176 16.15 10.12 8.78
CA GLU A 176 15.39 10.70 9.91
C GLU A 176 14.32 11.70 9.47
N ILE A 177 14.61 12.53 8.46
CA ILE A 177 13.64 13.49 7.92
C ILE A 177 12.43 12.76 7.33
N THR A 178 12.70 11.69 6.56
CA THR A 178 11.63 10.88 5.97
C THR A 178 10.87 10.13 7.05
N TYR A 179 11.57 9.55 8.03
CA TYR A 179 10.98 8.87 9.17
C TYR A 179 10.03 9.79 9.95
N SER A 180 10.48 11.00 10.30
CA SER A 180 9.67 12.02 10.99
C SER A 180 8.42 12.41 10.20
N GLY A 181 8.54 12.53 8.87
CA GLY A 181 7.39 12.75 7.99
C GLY A 181 6.36 11.61 8.07
N VAL A 182 6.81 10.36 8.00
CA VAL A 182 5.94 9.17 8.08
C VAL A 182 5.30 9.05 9.47
N VAL A 183 6.02 9.36 10.54
CA VAL A 183 5.49 9.43 11.92
C VAL A 183 4.30 10.39 12.01
N LYS A 184 4.45 11.62 11.49
CA LYS A 184 3.36 12.61 11.49
C LYS A 184 2.15 12.14 10.70
N LYS A 185 2.37 11.56 9.50
CA LYS A 185 1.31 10.96 8.69
C LYS A 185 0.59 9.81 9.43
N THR A 186 1.34 8.95 10.11
CA THR A 186 0.79 7.83 10.90
C THR A 186 -0.11 8.32 12.04
N MET A 187 0.34 9.34 12.78
CA MET A 187 -0.48 9.95 13.85
C MET A 187 -1.77 10.56 13.28
N HIS A 188 -1.68 11.27 12.15
CA HIS A 188 -2.85 11.85 11.49
C HIS A 188 -3.83 10.76 11.01
N PHE A 189 -3.32 9.67 10.44
CA PHE A 189 -4.12 8.50 10.06
C PHE A 189 -4.87 7.92 11.27
N CYS A 190 -4.19 7.66 12.38
CA CYS A 190 -4.82 7.12 13.59
C CYS A 190 -5.91 8.04 14.14
N LEU A 191 -5.71 9.36 14.08
CA LEU A 191 -6.69 10.36 14.49
C LEU A 191 -7.90 10.39 13.55
N LYS A 192 -7.67 10.42 12.23
CA LYS A 192 -8.71 10.50 11.21
C LYS A 192 -9.68 9.32 11.28
N TYR A 193 -9.17 8.10 11.46
CA TYR A 193 -9.98 6.87 11.49
C TYR A 193 -10.24 6.34 12.91
N GLN A 194 -10.04 7.17 13.95
CA GLN A 194 -10.33 6.84 15.36
C GLN A 194 -9.70 5.51 15.85
N ARG A 195 -8.50 5.17 15.39
CA ARG A 195 -7.83 3.89 15.65
C ARG A 195 -7.08 3.88 16.99
N LYS A 196 -7.83 3.94 18.09
CA LYS A 196 -7.29 4.04 19.47
C LYS A 196 -6.30 2.91 19.82
N ASN A 197 -6.58 1.67 19.39
CA ASN A 197 -5.71 0.53 19.67
C ASN A 197 -4.40 0.56 18.88
N GLU A 198 -4.43 1.07 17.64
CA GLU A 198 -3.23 1.20 16.80
C GLU A 198 -2.36 2.34 17.31
N PHE A 199 -2.98 3.46 17.72
CA PHE A 199 -2.28 4.55 18.40
C PHE A 199 -1.57 4.08 19.68
N LYS A 200 -2.21 3.25 20.52
CA LYS A 200 -1.57 2.65 21.72
C LYS A 200 -0.41 1.71 21.40
N ARG A 201 -0.44 1.03 20.25
CA ARG A 201 0.65 0.15 19.79
C ARG A 201 1.79 0.94 19.14
N TYR A 202 1.48 2.16 18.70
CA TYR A 202 2.40 3.10 18.06
C TYR A 202 3.20 3.91 19.09
N SER A 203 2.54 4.37 20.14
CA SER A 203 3.11 5.11 21.28
C SER A 203 3.97 4.23 22.16
#